data_AF-A0A177AXA9-F1
#
_entry.id   AF-A0A177AXA9-F1
#
_cell.length_a   1.000
_cell.length_b   1.000
_cell.length_c   1.000
_cell.angle_alpha   90.00
_cell.angle_beta   90.00
_cell.angle_gamma   90.00
#
_symmetry.space_group_name_H-M   'P 1'
#
loop_
_entity.id
_entity.type
_entity.pdbx_description
1 polymer ?
#
loop_
_entity_poly.entity_id
_entity_poly.type
_entity_poly.pdbx_seq_one_letter_code
_entity_poly.pdbx_strand_id
1 'polypeptide(L)'
;MGVDNHDFNLHFIDKDFIITDYEFIIKIFRFLQLLCEGHNIGFQSYLRNQNCENSINLVTVTVSYMAKLQKSMMDLFNYYSTKSTIDIIGCESFKKCIAVSIQIFRTLTEYMQGPCTPNQESISNEIFWESMQGYNHIVANMQHKLSQMTNQNDLLKQILSLQKEYMIMLLSLLEGNKVNGKIGLKMVDMLKKSKKSVKLSDENQDGIVTISEFHNTLIYERIYTQNEIEYIMCCINSDNDGIIDLQKLKERFYHPAKTIGFIFALLLKNLSEHLPNQPKLQMFTDSAHDLMNYFSPFLGTIEIIGVNGNIEIVYFEIKQTYMDQWIKPQIRDFKKDFLYAVSNNEGENEKIDFFVDFCENSIFQMQHTSKLYKKKIKYQKFKNQAISTVFIILARFMLYYALMIKHTHLSAEYYNQYRHYSIDYGSCINFKSMLSFESIQYSENLTKKIKSAFIVEFIIYFCRFILILVGIATRNFFKMKIMRLGITFLINTFLLYI
;
A
#
# COMPACT_ATOMS: atom_id res chain seq x y z
N MET A 1 -26.67 -38.00 -35.95
CA MET A 1 -27.05 -36.93 -36.89
C MET A 1 -26.95 -35.62 -36.13
N GLY A 2 -26.14 -34.68 -36.64
CA GLY A 2 -26.02 -33.26 -36.26
C GLY A 2 -26.07 -32.91 -34.77
N VAL A 3 -24.92 -32.87 -34.09
CA VAL A 3 -24.78 -31.97 -32.93
C VAL A 3 -24.48 -30.60 -33.53
N ASP A 4 -25.50 -29.74 -33.52
CA ASP A 4 -25.36 -28.36 -33.94
C ASP A 4 -24.27 -27.69 -33.11
N ASN A 5 -23.15 -27.38 -33.78
CA ASN A 5 -22.21 -26.36 -33.34
C ASN A 5 -22.97 -25.04 -33.36
N HIS A 6 -23.71 -24.76 -32.28
CA HIS A 6 -23.95 -23.37 -31.90
C HIS A 6 -22.61 -22.80 -31.48
N ASP A 7 -21.84 -22.38 -32.48
CA ASP A 7 -20.83 -21.36 -32.32
C ASP A 7 -21.54 -20.15 -31.72
N PHE A 8 -21.53 -20.06 -30.39
CA PHE A 8 -21.78 -18.81 -29.68
C PHE A 8 -20.69 -17.84 -30.16
N ASN A 9 -20.98 -17.16 -31.27
CA ASN A 9 -20.24 -16.02 -31.81
C ASN A 9 -20.42 -14.84 -30.86
N LEU A 10 -19.79 -14.95 -29.69
CA LEU A 10 -19.58 -13.85 -28.77
C LEU A 10 -18.34 -13.09 -29.25
N HIS A 11 -18.51 -12.28 -30.30
CA HIS A 11 -17.59 -11.15 -30.46
C HIS A 11 -17.90 -10.19 -29.31
N PHE A 12 -17.10 -10.26 -28.24
CA PHE A 12 -17.29 -9.42 -27.05
C PHE A 12 -17.02 -7.93 -27.33
N ILE A 13 -16.32 -7.66 -28.41
CA ILE A 13 -15.87 -6.35 -28.81
C ILE A 13 -16.45 -6.12 -30.20
N ASP A 14 -17.42 -5.21 -30.28
CA ASP A 14 -17.99 -4.78 -31.56
C ASP A 14 -16.93 -4.03 -32.39
N LYS A 15 -17.26 -3.73 -33.66
CA LYS A 15 -16.37 -2.96 -34.55
C LYS A 15 -15.92 -1.60 -33.98
N ASP A 16 -16.69 -1.06 -33.03
CA ASP A 16 -16.42 0.20 -32.31
C ASP A 16 -15.67 0.00 -30.99
N PHE A 17 -15.17 -1.22 -30.74
CA PHE A 17 -14.51 -1.64 -29.51
C PHE A 17 -15.38 -1.64 -28.24
N ILE A 18 -16.69 -1.63 -28.35
CA ILE A 18 -17.60 -1.53 -27.19
C ILE A 18 -17.99 -2.93 -26.72
N ILE A 19 -17.87 -3.16 -25.40
CA ILE A 19 -18.46 -4.32 -24.72
C ILE A 19 -19.81 -3.86 -24.14
N THR A 20 -20.89 -4.35 -24.72
CA THR A 20 -22.24 -4.23 -24.16
C THR A 20 -22.43 -5.27 -23.05
N ASP A 21 -23.25 -4.96 -22.04
CA ASP A 21 -23.65 -5.88 -20.96
C ASP A 21 -22.55 -6.41 -20.01
N TYR A 22 -21.35 -5.82 -20.00
CA TYR A 22 -20.26 -6.27 -19.10
C TYR A 22 -20.68 -6.31 -17.62
N GLU A 23 -21.52 -5.37 -17.17
CA GLU A 23 -22.04 -5.35 -15.80
C GLU A 23 -22.97 -6.53 -15.48
N PHE A 24 -23.79 -6.91 -16.46
CA PHE A 24 -24.69 -8.05 -16.31
C PHE A 24 -23.90 -9.36 -16.27
N ILE A 25 -22.90 -9.50 -17.16
CA ILE A 25 -21.96 -10.62 -17.17
C ILE A 25 -21.23 -10.75 -15.82
N ILE A 26 -20.74 -9.63 -15.26
CA ILE A 26 -20.12 -9.61 -13.92
C ILE A 26 -21.10 -10.13 -12.86
N LYS A 27 -22.37 -9.71 -12.91
CA LYS A 27 -23.40 -10.19 -11.96
C LYS A 27 -23.65 -11.69 -12.09
N ILE A 28 -23.67 -12.25 -13.30
CA ILE A 28 -23.80 -13.70 -13.52
C ILE A 28 -22.65 -14.45 -12.85
N PHE A 29 -21.41 -14.08 -13.16
CA PHE A 29 -20.25 -14.76 -12.57
C PHE A 29 -20.15 -14.51 -11.07
N ARG A 30 -20.55 -13.33 -10.58
CA ARG A 30 -20.62 -13.07 -9.13
C ARG A 30 -21.66 -13.97 -8.46
N PHE A 31 -22.81 -14.19 -9.07
CA PHE A 31 -23.80 -15.13 -8.56
C PHE A 31 -23.24 -16.56 -8.51
N LEU A 32 -22.60 -17.03 -9.57
CA LEU A 32 -21.97 -18.36 -9.60
C LEU A 32 -20.85 -18.50 -8.57
N GLN A 33 -20.04 -17.45 -8.38
CA GLN A 33 -19.01 -17.40 -7.35
C GLN A 33 -19.63 -17.61 -5.95
N LEU A 34 -20.68 -16.85 -5.63
CA LEU A 34 -21.34 -16.88 -4.32
C LEU A 34 -21.96 -18.24 -3.98
N LEU A 35 -22.32 -19.07 -4.97
CA LEU A 35 -22.84 -20.42 -4.73
C LEU A 35 -21.77 -21.40 -4.23
N CYS A 36 -20.51 -21.14 -4.56
CA CYS A 36 -19.36 -21.96 -4.17
C CYS A 36 -18.56 -21.39 -3.00
N GLU A 37 -18.78 -20.10 -2.65
CA GLU A 37 -18.11 -19.42 -1.54
C GLU A 37 -18.35 -20.18 -0.23
N GLY A 38 -17.30 -20.32 0.58
CA GLY A 38 -17.32 -21.15 1.80
C GLY A 38 -17.05 -22.64 1.56
N HIS A 39 -16.42 -23.00 0.44
CA HIS A 39 -15.95 -24.36 0.13
C HIS A 39 -17.08 -25.40 0.06
N ASN A 40 -18.22 -25.02 -0.54
CA ASN A 40 -19.36 -25.91 -0.67
C ASN A 40 -19.11 -27.00 -1.73
N ILE A 41 -18.47 -28.09 -1.33
CA ILE A 41 -18.08 -29.20 -2.22
C ILE A 41 -19.26 -29.82 -2.97
N GLY A 42 -20.45 -29.83 -2.36
CA GLY A 42 -21.68 -30.34 -2.97
C GLY A 42 -22.09 -29.48 -4.16
N PHE A 43 -22.11 -28.16 -3.99
CA PHE A 43 -22.46 -27.22 -5.06
C PHE A 43 -21.36 -27.11 -6.12
N GLN A 44 -20.08 -27.10 -5.71
CA GLN A 44 -18.93 -27.15 -6.60
C GLN A 44 -18.97 -28.38 -7.53
N SER A 45 -19.36 -29.54 -6.98
CA SER A 45 -19.52 -30.77 -7.76
C SER A 45 -20.76 -30.74 -8.65
N TYR A 46 -21.86 -30.19 -8.13
CA TYR A 46 -23.12 -30.04 -8.88
C TYR A 46 -22.96 -29.13 -10.10
N LEU A 47 -22.19 -28.04 -10.02
CA LEU A 47 -21.90 -27.18 -11.18
C LEU A 47 -21.10 -27.90 -12.28
N ARG A 48 -20.33 -28.93 -11.93
CA ARG A 48 -19.57 -29.74 -12.87
C ARG A 48 -20.41 -30.88 -13.45
N ASN A 49 -21.24 -31.54 -12.64
CA ASN A 49 -22.04 -32.70 -13.04
C ASN A 49 -23.34 -32.80 -12.21
N GLN A 50 -24.49 -32.82 -12.87
CA GLN A 50 -25.82 -32.91 -12.24
C GLN A 50 -26.39 -34.34 -12.21
N ASN A 51 -25.60 -35.35 -12.59
CA ASN A 51 -25.99 -36.77 -12.64
C ASN A 51 -27.25 -37.03 -13.50
N CYS A 52 -27.42 -36.26 -14.58
CA CYS A 52 -28.47 -36.46 -15.59
C CYS A 52 -27.86 -36.58 -16.99
N GLU A 53 -28.61 -37.14 -17.95
CA GLU A 53 -28.15 -37.35 -19.34
C GLU A 53 -27.70 -36.04 -20.01
N ASN A 54 -28.34 -34.92 -19.67
CA ASN A 54 -28.03 -33.58 -20.21
C ASN A 54 -27.20 -32.73 -19.24
N SER A 55 -26.29 -33.35 -18.48
CA SER A 55 -25.45 -32.60 -17.53
C SER A 55 -24.59 -31.56 -18.25
N ILE A 56 -24.62 -30.32 -17.76
CA ILE A 56 -23.83 -29.20 -18.29
C ILE A 56 -22.70 -28.91 -17.31
N ASN A 57 -21.47 -29.05 -17.79
CA ASN A 57 -20.28 -28.71 -17.02
C ASN A 57 -20.03 -27.19 -17.08
N LEU A 58 -20.61 -26.44 -16.13
CA LEU A 58 -20.47 -24.99 -16.07
C LEU A 58 -19.02 -24.55 -15.77
N VAL A 59 -18.23 -25.41 -15.15
CA VAL A 59 -16.82 -25.15 -14.87
C VAL A 59 -16.02 -25.03 -16.17
N THR A 60 -16.15 -25.98 -17.09
CA THR A 60 -15.47 -25.92 -18.40
C THR A 60 -16.03 -24.83 -19.29
N VAL A 61 -17.34 -24.60 -19.28
CA VAL A 61 -17.96 -23.48 -20.00
C VAL A 61 -17.42 -22.13 -19.54
N THR A 62 -17.19 -21.95 -18.23
CA THR A 62 -16.57 -20.74 -17.67
C THR A 62 -15.14 -20.54 -18.22
N VAL A 63 -14.34 -21.62 -18.30
CA VAL A 63 -13.00 -21.59 -18.90
C VAL A 63 -13.05 -21.25 -20.40
N SER A 64 -14.00 -21.82 -21.15
CA SER A 64 -14.18 -21.49 -22.57
C SER A 64 -14.59 -20.02 -22.78
N TYR A 65 -15.43 -19.47 -21.90
CA TYR A 65 -15.79 -18.05 -21.94
C TYR A 65 -14.56 -17.17 -21.66
N MET A 66 -13.78 -17.51 -20.64
CA MET A 66 -12.51 -16.85 -20.29
C MET A 66 -11.56 -16.78 -21.49
N ALA A 67 -11.44 -17.88 -22.25
CA ALA A 67 -10.60 -17.99 -23.43
C ALA A 67 -11.06 -17.07 -24.57
N LYS A 68 -12.37 -17.03 -24.85
CA LYS A 68 -12.94 -16.14 -25.87
C LYS A 68 -12.75 -14.66 -25.51
N LEU A 69 -12.92 -14.32 -24.22
CA LEU A 69 -12.66 -12.96 -23.72
C LEU A 69 -11.17 -12.60 -23.87
N GLN A 70 -10.27 -13.53 -23.53
CA GLN A 70 -8.83 -13.35 -23.71
C GLN A 70 -8.45 -13.05 -25.16
N LYS A 71 -9.02 -13.80 -26.12
CA LYS A 71 -8.81 -13.58 -27.56
C LYS A 71 -9.26 -12.17 -27.96
N SER A 72 -10.42 -11.73 -27.50
CA SER A 72 -10.92 -10.38 -27.76
C SER A 72 -10.00 -9.30 -27.17
N MET A 73 -9.50 -9.51 -25.94
CA MET A 73 -8.48 -8.63 -25.35
C MET A 73 -7.17 -8.61 -26.13
N MET A 74 -6.77 -9.74 -26.73
CA MET A 74 -5.57 -9.82 -27.57
C MET A 74 -5.75 -9.01 -28.86
N ASP A 75 -6.93 -9.08 -29.49
CA ASP A 75 -7.22 -8.29 -30.69
C ASP A 75 -7.17 -6.78 -30.39
N LEU A 76 -7.75 -6.38 -29.25
CA LEU A 76 -7.66 -5.00 -28.75
C LEU A 76 -6.21 -4.59 -28.49
N PHE A 77 -5.41 -5.46 -27.84
CA PHE A 77 -3.99 -5.23 -27.60
C PHE A 77 -3.21 -5.06 -28.91
N ASN A 78 -3.42 -5.95 -29.88
CA ASN A 78 -2.75 -5.88 -31.18
C ASN A 78 -3.06 -4.58 -31.91
N TYR A 79 -4.32 -4.12 -31.87
CA TYR A 79 -4.74 -2.86 -32.47
C TYR A 79 -4.03 -1.63 -31.86
N TYR A 80 -3.84 -1.61 -30.54
CA TYR A 80 -3.12 -0.52 -29.87
C TYR A 80 -1.61 -0.74 -29.76
N SER A 81 -1.08 -1.90 -30.12
CA SER A 81 0.34 -2.24 -29.92
C SER A 81 1.28 -1.25 -30.59
N THR A 82 1.00 -0.89 -31.86
CA THR A 82 1.79 0.03 -32.69
C THR A 82 1.54 1.51 -32.42
N LYS A 83 0.43 1.84 -31.74
CA LYS A 83 0.05 3.23 -31.44
C LYS A 83 0.85 3.78 -30.26
N SER A 84 1.20 5.06 -30.29
CA SER A 84 1.95 5.69 -29.19
C SER A 84 1.13 5.84 -27.92
N THR A 85 -0.20 5.96 -28.02
CA THR A 85 -1.12 6.10 -26.87
C THR A 85 -2.38 5.27 -27.09
N ILE A 86 -3.03 4.90 -25.99
CA ILE A 86 -4.36 4.30 -26.01
C ILE A 86 -5.38 5.44 -25.86
N ASP A 87 -6.32 5.57 -26.79
CA ASP A 87 -7.37 6.58 -26.69
C ASP A 87 -8.38 6.25 -25.58
N ILE A 88 -9.27 7.20 -25.28
CA ILE A 88 -10.24 7.07 -24.18
C ILE A 88 -11.14 5.84 -24.37
N ILE A 89 -11.59 5.60 -25.60
CA ILE A 89 -12.45 4.46 -25.95
C ILE A 89 -11.70 3.16 -25.68
N GLY A 90 -10.48 3.01 -26.20
CA GLY A 90 -9.64 1.84 -25.96
C GLY A 90 -9.36 1.62 -24.48
N CYS A 91 -9.09 2.69 -23.72
CA CYS A 91 -8.93 2.60 -22.27
C CYS A 91 -10.19 2.06 -21.61
N GLU A 92 -11.38 2.57 -21.92
CA GLU A 92 -12.63 2.05 -21.36
C GLU A 92 -12.89 0.60 -21.73
N SER A 93 -12.63 0.21 -22.98
CA SER A 93 -12.79 -1.15 -23.45
C SER A 93 -11.88 -2.13 -22.72
N PHE A 94 -10.60 -1.77 -22.53
CA PHE A 94 -9.69 -2.56 -21.71
C PHE A 94 -10.20 -2.68 -20.28
N LYS A 95 -10.62 -1.57 -19.66
CA LYS A 95 -11.12 -1.58 -18.28
C LYS A 95 -12.32 -2.52 -18.11
N LYS A 96 -13.26 -2.51 -19.07
CA LYS A 96 -14.43 -3.41 -19.07
C LYS A 96 -14.03 -4.88 -19.23
N CYS A 97 -13.16 -5.19 -20.20
CA CYS A 97 -12.59 -6.53 -20.37
C CYS A 97 -11.92 -7.04 -19.09
N ILE A 98 -11.04 -6.22 -18.51
CA ILE A 98 -10.28 -6.53 -17.29
C ILE A 98 -11.24 -6.80 -16.12
N ALA A 99 -12.28 -6.00 -15.95
CA ALA A 99 -13.26 -6.18 -14.88
C ALA A 99 -13.98 -7.54 -15.00
N VAL A 100 -14.40 -7.93 -16.20
CA VAL A 100 -15.01 -9.24 -16.45
C VAL A 100 -14.01 -10.36 -16.20
N SER A 101 -12.78 -10.26 -16.70
CA SER A 101 -11.73 -11.26 -16.47
C SER A 101 -11.41 -11.44 -15.00
N ILE A 102 -11.30 -10.35 -14.22
CA ILE A 102 -11.10 -10.42 -12.76
C ILE A 102 -12.24 -11.20 -12.10
N GLN A 103 -13.49 -10.91 -12.46
CA GLN A 103 -14.64 -11.62 -11.89
C GLN A 103 -14.62 -13.11 -12.26
N ILE A 104 -14.24 -13.45 -13.49
CA ILE A 104 -14.08 -14.85 -13.92
C ILE A 104 -12.99 -15.55 -13.11
N PHE A 105 -11.82 -14.94 -12.93
CA PHE A 105 -10.73 -15.54 -12.14
C PHE A 105 -11.15 -15.79 -10.70
N ARG A 106 -11.86 -14.84 -10.06
CA ARG A 106 -12.44 -15.04 -8.72
C ARG A 106 -13.43 -16.19 -8.67
N THR A 107 -14.27 -16.32 -9.69
CA THR A 107 -15.26 -17.40 -9.79
C THR A 107 -14.58 -18.75 -9.94
N LEU A 108 -13.56 -18.85 -10.81
CA LEU A 108 -12.76 -20.07 -10.97
C LEU A 108 -12.01 -20.43 -9.68
N THR A 109 -11.48 -19.45 -8.95
CA THR A 109 -10.87 -19.66 -7.63
C THR A 109 -11.86 -20.33 -6.67
N GLU A 110 -13.08 -19.81 -6.51
CA GLU A 110 -14.09 -20.41 -5.62
C GLU A 110 -14.58 -21.79 -6.08
N TYR A 111 -14.50 -22.11 -7.39
CA TYR A 111 -14.78 -23.45 -7.88
C TYR A 111 -13.78 -24.50 -7.40
N MET A 112 -12.58 -24.09 -6.98
CA MET A 112 -11.45 -24.99 -6.67
C MET A 112 -11.03 -24.98 -5.20
N GLN A 113 -11.16 -23.86 -4.50
CA GLN A 113 -10.73 -23.73 -3.09
C GLN A 113 -11.52 -24.65 -2.15
N GLY A 114 -10.86 -25.09 -1.06
CA GLY A 114 -11.39 -26.16 -0.20
C GLY A 114 -11.29 -27.48 -0.96
N PRO A 115 -10.06 -27.95 -1.14
CA PRO A 115 -9.54 -28.48 -2.40
C PRO A 115 -10.54 -29.38 -3.14
N CYS A 116 -11.08 -28.88 -4.26
CA CYS A 116 -11.95 -29.65 -5.16
C CYS A 116 -11.13 -30.23 -6.33
N THR A 117 -10.43 -31.34 -6.10
CA THR A 117 -9.54 -31.96 -7.09
C THR A 117 -10.19 -32.18 -8.47
N PRO A 118 -11.43 -32.69 -8.60
CA PRO A 118 -11.98 -32.89 -9.93
C PRO A 118 -12.38 -31.58 -10.64
N ASN A 119 -12.59 -30.47 -9.92
CA ASN A 119 -12.70 -29.14 -10.56
C ASN A 119 -11.33 -28.63 -10.99
N GLN A 120 -10.28 -28.81 -10.19
CA GLN A 120 -8.91 -28.46 -10.57
C GLN A 120 -8.47 -29.16 -11.87
N GLU A 121 -8.78 -30.46 -12.00
CA GLU A 121 -8.53 -31.25 -13.22
C GLU A 121 -9.35 -30.76 -14.41
N SER A 122 -10.65 -30.48 -14.19
CA SER A 122 -11.55 -29.99 -15.24
C SER A 122 -11.15 -28.60 -15.77
N ILE A 123 -10.60 -27.75 -14.91
CA ILE A 123 -10.12 -26.40 -15.26
C ILE A 123 -8.77 -26.50 -15.97
N SER A 124 -7.86 -27.39 -15.55
CA SER A 124 -6.49 -27.53 -16.06
C SER A 124 -6.37 -28.19 -17.45
N ASN A 125 -7.36 -27.96 -18.32
CA ASN A 125 -7.38 -28.41 -19.70
C ASN A 125 -6.50 -27.52 -20.62
N GLU A 126 -6.30 -27.92 -21.88
CA GLU A 126 -5.41 -27.20 -22.81
C GLU A 126 -5.85 -25.77 -23.08
N ILE A 127 -7.16 -25.55 -23.24
CA ILE A 127 -7.76 -24.22 -23.48
C ILE A 127 -7.39 -23.24 -22.37
N PHE A 128 -7.43 -23.70 -21.12
CA PHE A 128 -7.02 -22.89 -19.97
C PHE A 128 -5.57 -22.44 -20.07
N TRP A 129 -4.63 -23.35 -20.33
CA TRP A 129 -3.20 -23.04 -20.37
C TRP A 129 -2.83 -22.11 -21.54
N GLU A 130 -3.43 -22.31 -22.71
CA GLU A 130 -3.26 -21.40 -23.85
C GLU A 130 -3.78 -20.00 -23.52
N SER A 131 -4.97 -19.92 -22.92
CA SER A 131 -5.55 -18.64 -22.50
C SER A 131 -4.70 -17.93 -21.46
N MET A 132 -4.14 -18.67 -20.49
CA MET A 132 -3.25 -18.10 -19.47
C MET A 132 -1.97 -17.53 -20.06
N GLN A 133 -1.38 -18.18 -21.06
CA GLN A 133 -0.24 -17.63 -21.81
C GLN A 133 -0.63 -16.34 -22.54
N GLY A 134 -1.82 -16.30 -23.13
CA GLY A 134 -2.37 -15.10 -23.79
C GLY A 134 -2.57 -13.93 -22.81
N TYR A 135 -3.17 -14.17 -21.64
CA TYR A 135 -3.28 -13.16 -20.58
C TYR A 135 -1.91 -12.66 -20.13
N ASN A 136 -0.95 -13.57 -19.88
CA ASN A 136 0.39 -13.19 -19.45
C ASN A 136 1.11 -12.34 -20.51
N HIS A 137 0.94 -12.64 -21.80
CA HIS A 137 1.48 -11.85 -22.90
C HIS A 137 0.90 -10.42 -22.93
N ILE A 138 -0.43 -10.28 -22.82
CA ILE A 138 -1.10 -8.99 -22.77
C ILE A 138 -0.59 -8.19 -21.57
N VAL A 139 -0.58 -8.80 -20.38
CA VAL A 139 -0.17 -8.15 -19.14
C VAL A 139 1.28 -7.69 -19.19
N ALA A 140 2.23 -8.53 -19.62
CA ALA A 140 3.64 -8.16 -19.68
C ALA A 140 3.89 -6.96 -20.61
N ASN A 141 3.31 -6.98 -21.81
CA ASN A 141 3.52 -5.90 -22.79
C ASN A 141 2.77 -4.62 -22.40
N MET A 142 1.55 -4.73 -21.87
CA MET A 142 0.79 -3.59 -21.38
C MET A 142 1.46 -2.95 -20.16
N GLN A 143 2.02 -3.74 -19.24
CA GLN A 143 2.80 -3.21 -18.11
C GLN A 143 4.00 -2.42 -18.58
N HIS A 144 4.78 -2.96 -19.52
CA HIS A 144 5.95 -2.28 -20.08
C HIS A 144 5.57 -0.98 -20.80
N LYS A 145 4.44 -0.98 -21.52
CA LYS A 145 3.95 0.21 -22.24
C LYS A 145 3.37 1.28 -21.32
N LEU A 146 2.52 0.87 -20.38
CA LEU A 146 1.77 1.78 -19.49
C LEU A 146 2.61 2.33 -18.33
N SER A 147 3.69 1.65 -17.94
CA SER A 147 4.65 2.16 -16.95
C SER A 147 5.28 3.49 -17.40
N GLN A 148 5.52 3.63 -18.70
CA GLN A 148 6.07 4.83 -19.34
C GLN A 148 5.00 5.94 -19.54
N MET A 149 3.71 5.62 -19.39
CA MET A 149 2.60 6.54 -19.66
C MET A 149 1.94 6.99 -18.36
N THR A 150 2.22 8.23 -17.95
CA THR A 150 1.80 8.72 -16.63
C THR A 150 0.34 9.13 -16.60
N ASN A 151 -0.20 9.55 -17.74
CA ASN A 151 -1.63 9.80 -17.97
C ASN A 151 -2.50 8.53 -17.99
N GLN A 152 -1.91 7.32 -18.03
CA GLN A 152 -2.64 6.05 -18.08
C GLN A 152 -2.44 5.18 -16.83
N ASN A 153 -2.07 5.81 -15.71
CA ASN A 153 -1.82 5.12 -14.45
C ASN A 153 -3.01 4.28 -13.96
N ASP A 154 -4.24 4.73 -14.20
CA ASP A 154 -5.43 3.98 -13.82
C ASP A 154 -5.57 2.67 -14.57
N LEU A 155 -5.23 2.65 -15.87
CA LEU A 155 -5.25 1.42 -16.66
C LEU A 155 -4.11 0.49 -16.23
N LEU A 156 -2.92 1.03 -15.92
CA LEU A 156 -1.83 0.25 -15.35
C LEU A 156 -2.25 -0.46 -14.06
N LYS A 157 -2.90 0.25 -13.13
CA LYS A 157 -3.42 -0.33 -11.88
C LYS A 157 -4.40 -1.47 -12.14
N GLN A 158 -5.27 -1.34 -13.15
CA GLN A 158 -6.21 -2.40 -13.51
C GLN A 158 -5.51 -3.62 -14.10
N ILE A 159 -4.50 -3.44 -14.96
CA ILE A 159 -3.67 -4.53 -15.49
C ILE A 159 -2.91 -5.25 -14.35
N LEU A 160 -2.38 -4.51 -13.38
CA LEU A 160 -1.73 -5.09 -12.19
C LEU A 160 -2.73 -5.84 -11.31
N SER A 161 -3.97 -5.34 -11.17
CA SER A 161 -5.04 -6.05 -10.48
C SER A 161 -5.43 -7.35 -11.20
N LEU A 162 -5.51 -7.33 -12.53
CA LEU A 162 -5.74 -8.54 -13.33
C LEU A 162 -4.65 -9.58 -13.07
N GLN A 163 -3.38 -9.15 -13.08
CA GLN A 163 -2.24 -10.02 -12.79
C GLN A 163 -2.35 -10.68 -11.42
N LYS A 164 -2.63 -9.87 -10.40
CA LYS A 164 -2.81 -10.36 -9.03
C LYS A 164 -3.87 -11.47 -8.96
N GLU A 165 -5.04 -11.25 -9.56
CA GLU A 165 -6.19 -12.15 -9.41
C GLU A 165 -5.98 -13.49 -10.13
N TYR A 166 -5.42 -13.50 -11.34
CA TYR A 166 -5.12 -14.78 -11.99
C TYR A 166 -3.98 -15.53 -11.30
N MET A 167 -3.01 -14.81 -10.70
CA MET A 167 -1.92 -15.43 -9.95
C MET A 167 -2.42 -16.11 -8.67
N ILE A 168 -3.40 -15.50 -7.99
CA ILE A 168 -4.09 -16.12 -6.85
C ILE A 168 -4.82 -17.39 -7.30
N MET A 169 -5.52 -17.34 -8.44
CA MET A 169 -6.18 -18.52 -9.00
C MET A 169 -5.16 -19.64 -9.31
N LEU A 170 -3.99 -19.31 -9.87
CA LEU A 170 -2.91 -20.28 -10.11
C LEU A 170 -2.38 -20.89 -8.80
N LEU A 171 -2.27 -20.10 -7.72
CA LEU A 171 -1.95 -20.65 -6.40
C LEU A 171 -3.03 -21.61 -5.89
N SER A 172 -4.32 -21.27 -6.03
CA SER A 172 -5.43 -22.14 -5.63
C SER A 172 -5.51 -23.44 -6.45
N LEU A 173 -5.00 -23.45 -7.68
CA LEU A 173 -4.80 -24.67 -8.47
C LEU A 173 -3.72 -25.61 -7.90
N LEU A 174 -2.83 -25.09 -7.04
CA LEU A 174 -1.82 -25.89 -6.33
C LEU A 174 -2.28 -26.40 -4.96
N GLU A 175 -3.46 -26.00 -4.50
CA GLU A 175 -4.00 -26.41 -3.20
C GLU A 175 -4.25 -27.93 -3.17
N GLY A 176 -3.64 -28.62 -2.20
CA GLY A 176 -3.75 -30.07 -2.07
C GLY A 176 -3.02 -30.89 -3.14
N ASN A 177 -2.13 -30.28 -3.94
CA ASN A 177 -1.40 -31.01 -4.98
C ASN A 177 -0.37 -32.00 -4.42
N LYS A 178 -0.24 -33.12 -5.12
CA LYS A 178 0.79 -34.13 -4.85
C LYS A 178 2.13 -33.70 -5.46
N VAL A 179 3.23 -34.12 -4.84
CA VAL A 179 4.59 -33.98 -5.40
C VAL A 179 4.61 -34.60 -6.80
N ASN A 180 5.19 -33.90 -7.78
CA ASN A 180 5.18 -34.27 -9.21
C ASN A 180 3.79 -34.34 -9.88
N GLY A 181 2.81 -33.58 -9.37
CA GLY A 181 1.48 -33.46 -9.99
C GLY A 181 1.52 -32.85 -11.41
N LYS A 182 0.60 -33.30 -12.27
CA LYS A 182 0.46 -32.83 -13.67
C LYS A 182 0.23 -31.30 -13.76
N ILE A 183 -0.51 -30.73 -12.80
CA ILE A 183 -0.82 -29.30 -12.76
C ILE A 183 0.46 -28.48 -12.55
N GLY A 184 1.30 -28.85 -11.57
CA GLY A 184 2.57 -28.18 -11.32
C GLY A 184 3.50 -28.20 -12.54
N LEU A 185 3.59 -29.33 -13.24
CA LEU A 185 4.41 -29.44 -14.46
C LEU A 185 3.93 -28.48 -15.56
N LYS A 186 2.62 -28.41 -15.80
CA LYS A 186 2.04 -27.47 -16.78
C LYS A 186 2.26 -26.01 -16.39
N MET A 187 2.23 -25.68 -15.09
CA MET A 187 2.56 -24.33 -14.62
C MET A 187 4.02 -23.96 -14.92
N VAL A 188 4.97 -24.90 -14.72
CA VAL A 188 6.38 -24.66 -15.05
C VAL A 188 6.57 -24.39 -16.54
N ASP A 189 5.85 -25.09 -17.42
CA ASP A 189 5.93 -24.86 -18.87
C ASP A 189 5.37 -23.48 -19.29
N MET A 190 4.47 -22.89 -18.51
CA MET A 190 3.93 -21.53 -18.73
C MET A 190 4.94 -20.42 -18.34
N LEU A 191 5.84 -20.67 -17.39
CA LEU A 191 6.78 -19.65 -16.88
C LEU A 191 7.85 -19.28 -17.92
N LYS A 192 7.75 -18.10 -18.53
CA LYS A 192 8.81 -17.47 -19.35
C LYS A 192 9.50 -16.33 -18.59
N LYS A 193 10.80 -16.16 -18.86
CA LYS A 193 11.79 -15.34 -18.13
C LYS A 193 11.38 -13.87 -17.95
N SER A 194 11.58 -13.34 -16.74
CA SER A 194 11.64 -11.89 -16.45
C SER A 194 12.76 -11.60 -15.44
N LYS A 195 13.43 -10.46 -15.60
CA LYS A 195 14.67 -10.07 -14.89
C LYS A 195 14.41 -9.30 -13.58
N LYS A 196 15.52 -9.20 -12.82
CA LYS A 196 15.76 -8.79 -11.42
C LYS A 196 15.05 -7.53 -10.92
N SER A 197 14.87 -7.47 -9.59
CA SER A 197 14.29 -6.37 -8.83
C SER A 197 15.30 -5.71 -7.87
N VAL A 198 15.12 -4.42 -7.55
CA VAL A 198 16.05 -3.62 -6.71
C VAL A 198 15.35 -2.97 -5.51
N LYS A 199 16.12 -2.77 -4.43
CA LYS A 199 15.76 -1.99 -3.25
C LYS A 199 16.33 -0.56 -3.38
N LEU A 200 15.48 0.46 -3.28
CA LEU A 200 15.89 1.87 -3.20
C LEU A 200 15.89 2.31 -1.73
N SER A 201 17.03 2.83 -1.27
CA SER A 201 17.21 3.41 0.07
C SER A 201 17.04 4.94 -0.01
N ASP A 202 16.30 5.52 0.93
CA ASP A 202 16.05 6.96 1.04
C ASP A 202 16.85 7.48 2.25
N GLU A 203 17.98 8.14 2.00
CA GLU A 203 18.88 8.63 3.06
C GLU A 203 18.44 9.97 3.66
N ASN A 204 17.56 10.71 2.98
CA ASN A 204 17.27 12.12 3.33
C ASN A 204 15.92 12.33 4.06
N GLN A 205 15.03 11.33 4.12
CA GLN A 205 13.71 11.40 4.80
C GLN A 205 12.78 12.56 4.38
N ASP A 206 13.15 13.35 3.38
CA ASP A 206 12.38 14.50 2.88
C ASP A 206 11.44 14.12 1.71
N GLY A 207 11.59 12.92 1.14
CA GLY A 207 10.69 12.34 0.14
C GLY A 207 10.76 12.96 -1.27
N ILE A 208 11.72 13.87 -1.49
CA ILE A 208 11.88 14.66 -2.72
C ILE A 208 13.31 14.52 -3.23
N VAL A 209 13.50 14.16 -4.50
CA VAL A 209 14.82 14.00 -5.14
C VAL A 209 14.80 14.62 -6.54
N THR A 210 15.89 15.26 -6.98
CA THR A 210 15.97 15.79 -8.35
C THR A 210 16.25 14.69 -9.38
N ILE A 211 15.83 14.88 -10.64
CA ILE A 211 16.03 13.89 -11.71
C ILE A 211 17.53 13.57 -11.92
N SER A 212 18.38 14.59 -11.86
CA SER A 212 19.84 14.43 -12.00
C SER A 212 20.45 13.63 -10.86
N GLU A 213 20.05 13.91 -9.62
CA GLU A 213 20.51 13.14 -8.46
C GLU A 213 20.06 11.70 -8.56
N PHE A 214 18.78 11.46 -8.87
CA PHE A 214 18.24 10.12 -9.01
C PHE A 214 18.97 9.31 -10.09
N HIS A 215 19.20 9.90 -11.28
CA HIS A 215 19.96 9.26 -12.35
C HIS A 215 21.40 8.94 -11.95
N ASN A 216 22.09 9.90 -11.32
CA ASN A 216 23.47 9.70 -10.87
C ASN A 216 23.58 8.62 -9.79
N THR A 217 22.60 8.54 -8.88
CA THR A 217 22.51 7.47 -7.88
C THR A 217 22.35 6.10 -8.55
N LEU A 218 21.46 5.96 -9.54
CA LEU A 218 21.30 4.68 -10.26
C LEU A 218 22.59 4.22 -10.96
N ILE A 219 23.36 5.15 -11.53
CA ILE A 219 24.66 4.86 -12.14
C ILE A 219 25.70 4.49 -11.08
N TYR A 220 25.74 5.24 -9.97
CA TYR A 220 26.70 5.05 -8.89
C TYR A 220 26.55 3.68 -8.22
N GLU A 221 25.31 3.24 -7.98
CA GLU A 221 24.99 1.95 -7.35
C GLU A 221 25.41 0.74 -8.21
N ARG A 222 25.56 0.89 -9.54
CA ARG A 222 25.98 -0.17 -10.49
C ARG A 222 25.14 -1.45 -10.45
N ILE A 223 23.91 -1.37 -9.96
CA ILE A 223 22.98 -2.51 -9.92
C ILE A 223 22.30 -2.71 -11.29
N TYR A 224 22.14 -1.63 -12.07
CA TYR A 224 21.38 -1.59 -13.31
C TYR A 224 22.28 -1.48 -14.54
N THR A 225 21.83 -2.06 -15.64
CA THR A 225 22.38 -1.79 -16.97
C THR A 225 21.92 -0.44 -17.50
N GLN A 226 22.66 0.14 -18.45
CA GLN A 226 22.32 1.42 -19.07
C GLN A 226 20.87 1.45 -19.61
N ASN A 227 20.45 0.39 -20.29
CA ASN A 227 19.09 0.29 -20.83
C ASN A 227 18.01 0.24 -19.71
N GLU A 228 18.31 -0.38 -18.58
CA GLU A 228 17.40 -0.42 -17.42
C GLU A 228 17.31 0.96 -16.75
N ILE A 229 18.43 1.68 -16.64
CA ILE A 229 18.44 3.06 -16.16
C ILE A 229 17.58 3.93 -17.08
N GLU A 230 17.80 3.89 -18.39
CA GLU A 230 17.01 4.63 -19.38
C GLU A 230 15.51 4.30 -19.28
N TYR A 231 15.16 3.02 -19.13
CA TYR A 231 13.78 2.60 -18.94
C TYR A 231 13.17 3.17 -17.64
N ILE A 232 13.89 3.13 -16.51
CA ILE A 232 13.43 3.69 -15.24
C ILE A 232 13.21 5.19 -15.39
N MET A 233 14.14 5.90 -16.03
CA MET A 233 14.03 7.34 -16.28
C MET A 233 12.79 7.66 -17.15
N CYS A 234 12.49 6.85 -18.17
CA CYS A 234 11.26 7.00 -18.97
C CYS A 234 9.96 6.80 -18.17
N CYS A 235 9.99 6.03 -17.08
CA CYS A 235 8.81 5.78 -16.25
C CYS A 235 8.50 6.93 -15.26
N ILE A 236 9.50 7.76 -14.99
CA ILE A 236 9.44 8.84 -14.00
C ILE A 236 9.00 10.12 -14.71
N ASN A 237 7.92 10.73 -14.21
CA ASN A 237 7.52 12.05 -14.67
C ASN A 237 8.58 13.07 -14.29
N SER A 238 9.03 13.84 -15.26
CA SER A 238 9.36 15.23 -15.03
C SER A 238 8.04 15.98 -14.85
N ASP A 239 7.63 16.26 -13.60
CA ASP A 239 6.84 17.48 -13.39
C ASP A 239 7.72 18.64 -13.94
N ASN A 240 7.10 19.72 -14.43
CA ASN A 240 7.82 20.85 -15.08
C ASN A 240 8.96 21.46 -14.22
N ASP A 241 9.03 21.10 -12.94
CA ASP A 241 10.00 21.57 -11.95
C ASP A 241 11.25 20.67 -11.79
N GLY A 242 11.35 19.53 -12.49
CA GLY A 242 12.53 18.65 -12.45
C GLY A 242 12.71 17.84 -11.16
N ILE A 243 11.62 17.69 -10.40
CA ILE A 243 11.57 17.10 -9.07
C ILE A 243 10.78 15.77 -9.09
N ILE A 244 11.26 14.77 -8.36
CA ILE A 244 10.64 13.46 -8.18
C ILE A 244 10.07 13.34 -6.76
N ASP A 245 8.78 13.05 -6.67
CA ASP A 245 8.10 12.66 -5.44
C ASP A 245 8.24 11.14 -5.24
N LEU A 246 9.11 10.74 -4.31
CA LEU A 246 9.39 9.33 -4.03
C LEU A 246 8.17 8.59 -3.46
N GLN A 247 7.28 9.28 -2.76
CA GLN A 247 6.08 8.67 -2.18
C GLN A 247 5.08 8.34 -3.29
N LYS A 248 4.81 9.26 -4.21
CA LYS A 248 3.97 8.98 -5.40
C LYS A 248 4.56 7.88 -6.27
N LEU A 249 5.88 7.84 -6.43
CA LEU A 249 6.57 6.79 -7.18
C LEU A 249 6.39 5.41 -6.50
N LYS A 250 6.52 5.33 -5.18
CA LYS A 250 6.27 4.11 -4.39
C LYS A 250 4.80 3.66 -4.50
N GLU A 251 3.84 4.58 -4.43
CA GLU A 251 2.42 4.27 -4.61
C GLU A 251 2.08 3.77 -6.01
N ARG A 252 2.74 4.31 -7.03
CA ARG A 252 2.53 3.91 -8.42
C ARG A 252 3.14 2.55 -8.74
N PHE A 253 4.39 2.31 -8.36
CA PHE A 253 5.13 1.12 -8.80
C PHE A 253 5.36 0.11 -7.68
N TYR A 254 5.88 0.55 -6.52
CA TYR A 254 6.31 -0.36 -5.46
C TYR A 254 5.14 -1.09 -4.78
N HIS A 255 4.09 -0.38 -4.36
CA HIS A 255 2.99 -0.99 -3.62
C HIS A 255 2.24 -2.07 -4.42
N PRO A 256 1.81 -1.83 -5.67
CA PRO A 256 1.22 -2.88 -6.51
C PRO A 256 2.19 -4.04 -6.78
N ALA A 257 3.45 -3.73 -7.12
CA ALA A 257 4.46 -4.75 -7.41
C ALA A 257 4.81 -5.60 -6.18
N LYS A 258 4.75 -5.05 -4.97
CA LYS A 258 5.03 -5.78 -3.73
C LYS A 258 4.03 -6.93 -3.54
N THR A 259 2.73 -6.66 -3.70
CA THR A 259 1.70 -7.69 -3.54
C THR A 259 1.81 -8.79 -4.59
N ILE A 260 2.00 -8.41 -5.86
CA ILE A 260 2.16 -9.37 -6.96
C ILE A 260 3.45 -10.16 -6.80
N GLY A 261 4.55 -9.49 -6.43
CA GLY A 261 5.86 -10.08 -6.19
C GLY A 261 5.84 -11.10 -5.07
N PHE A 262 5.09 -10.84 -3.98
CA PHE A 262 4.92 -11.82 -2.90
C PHE A 262 4.17 -13.07 -3.39
N ILE A 263 3.04 -12.88 -4.08
CA ILE A 263 2.25 -13.99 -4.67
C ILE A 263 3.12 -14.80 -5.64
N PHE A 264 3.98 -14.14 -6.41
CA PHE A 264 4.89 -14.81 -7.34
C PHE A 264 5.99 -15.59 -6.63
N ALA A 265 6.64 -14.99 -5.63
CA ALA A 265 7.64 -15.68 -4.82
C ALA A 265 7.03 -16.91 -4.14
N LEU A 266 5.79 -16.79 -3.65
CA LEU A 266 5.04 -17.90 -3.07
C LEU A 266 4.76 -18.99 -4.12
N LEU A 267 4.32 -18.63 -5.32
CA LEU A 267 4.08 -19.59 -6.40
C LEU A 267 5.34 -20.38 -6.75
N LEU A 268 6.49 -19.69 -6.89
CA LEU A 268 7.77 -20.33 -7.17
C LEU A 268 8.23 -21.23 -6.03
N LYS A 269 8.07 -20.78 -4.78
CA LYS A 269 8.41 -21.57 -3.60
C LYS A 269 7.59 -22.85 -3.53
N ASN A 270 6.27 -22.74 -3.70
CA ASN A 270 5.34 -23.87 -3.72
C ASN A 270 5.72 -24.84 -4.86
N LEU A 271 5.89 -24.37 -6.10
CA LEU A 271 6.34 -25.20 -7.21
C LEU A 271 7.68 -25.88 -6.93
N SER A 272 8.66 -25.18 -6.34
CA SER A 272 9.99 -25.73 -6.08
C SER A 272 9.98 -26.87 -5.07
N GLU A 273 9.07 -26.83 -4.08
CA GLU A 273 8.93 -27.89 -3.08
C GLU A 273 8.15 -29.09 -3.65
N HIS A 274 7.17 -28.86 -4.51
CA HIS A 274 6.41 -29.94 -5.16
C HIS A 274 7.11 -30.54 -6.39
N LEU A 275 8.12 -29.87 -6.96
CA LEU A 275 8.84 -30.27 -8.18
C LEU A 275 10.37 -30.09 -8.05
N PRO A 276 11.03 -30.75 -7.07
CA PRO A 276 12.42 -30.48 -6.71
C PRO A 276 13.43 -30.78 -7.83
N ASN A 277 13.12 -31.72 -8.73
CA ASN A 277 14.04 -32.19 -9.78
C ASN A 277 13.71 -31.63 -11.18
N GLN A 278 12.96 -30.53 -11.28
CA GLN A 278 12.60 -29.93 -12.58
C GLN A 278 13.63 -28.89 -13.03
N PRO A 279 14.47 -29.17 -14.04
CA PRO A 279 15.58 -28.29 -14.43
C PRO A 279 15.10 -26.94 -14.97
N LYS A 280 13.96 -26.92 -15.69
CA LYS A 280 13.34 -25.67 -16.17
C LYS A 280 12.94 -24.76 -15.01
N LEU A 281 12.39 -25.33 -13.94
CA LEU A 281 11.99 -24.60 -12.75
C LEU A 281 13.23 -24.08 -12.01
N GLN A 282 14.29 -24.88 -11.91
CA GLN A 282 15.53 -24.47 -11.28
C GLN A 282 16.16 -23.25 -11.98
N MET A 283 16.24 -23.26 -13.31
CA MET A 283 16.69 -22.09 -14.08
C MET A 283 15.84 -20.83 -13.81
N PHE A 284 14.55 -21.03 -13.55
CA PHE A 284 13.63 -19.94 -13.24
C PHE A 284 13.83 -19.41 -11.82
N THR A 285 13.94 -20.29 -10.83
CA THR A 285 14.21 -19.91 -9.43
C THR A 285 15.56 -19.22 -9.29
N ASP A 286 16.58 -19.65 -10.04
CA ASP A 286 17.89 -18.98 -10.08
C ASP A 286 17.78 -17.57 -10.64
N SER A 287 16.96 -17.37 -11.68
CA SER A 287 16.70 -16.05 -12.26
C SER A 287 15.91 -15.14 -11.30
N ALA A 288 15.04 -15.73 -10.47
CA ALA A 288 14.19 -15.03 -9.50
C ALA A 288 14.78 -14.99 -8.07
N HIS A 289 16.05 -15.35 -7.90
CA HIS A 289 16.68 -15.51 -6.59
C HIS A 289 16.59 -14.25 -5.72
N ASP A 290 16.84 -13.06 -6.30
CA ASP A 290 16.76 -11.78 -5.59
C ASP A 290 15.34 -11.48 -5.08
N LEU A 291 14.33 -11.84 -5.86
CA LEU A 291 12.91 -11.68 -5.49
C LEU A 291 12.54 -12.61 -4.34
N MET A 292 12.95 -13.89 -4.43
CA MET A 292 12.70 -14.86 -3.37
C MET A 292 13.39 -14.47 -2.07
N ASN A 293 14.65 -14.01 -2.14
CA ASN A 293 15.38 -13.50 -0.98
C ASN A 293 14.74 -12.25 -0.38
N TYR A 294 14.20 -11.37 -1.23
CA TYR A 294 13.47 -10.19 -0.78
C TYR A 294 12.25 -10.56 0.08
N PHE A 295 11.46 -11.55 -0.36
CA PHE A 295 10.23 -11.96 0.31
C PHE A 295 10.40 -13.05 1.38
N SER A 296 11.55 -13.72 1.44
CA SER A 296 11.83 -14.78 2.42
C SER A 296 11.50 -14.40 3.88
N PRO A 297 11.87 -13.21 4.40
CA PRO A 297 11.50 -12.80 5.76
C PRO A 297 9.99 -12.61 5.97
N PHE A 298 9.24 -12.34 4.90
CA PHE A 298 7.80 -12.09 4.92
C PHE A 298 6.99 -13.37 4.66
N LEU A 299 7.64 -14.48 4.34
CA LEU A 299 7.00 -15.75 4.06
C LEU A 299 6.92 -16.59 5.34
N GLY A 300 5.70 -16.74 5.87
CA GLY A 300 5.41 -17.70 6.93
C GLY A 300 5.07 -19.06 6.34
N THR A 301 5.53 -20.11 7.02
CA THR A 301 5.24 -21.51 6.68
C THR A 301 4.78 -22.23 7.94
N ILE A 302 3.68 -22.96 7.86
CA ILE A 302 3.21 -23.88 8.90
C ILE A 302 2.87 -25.23 8.28
N GLU A 303 3.06 -26.28 9.06
CA GLU A 303 2.66 -27.65 8.70
C GLU A 303 1.42 -28.01 9.51
N ILE A 304 0.39 -28.49 8.82
CA ILE A 304 -0.88 -28.91 9.43
C ILE A 304 -1.25 -30.31 8.95
N ILE A 305 -2.08 -31.01 9.71
CA ILE A 305 -2.69 -32.26 9.26
C ILE A 305 -4.00 -31.88 8.55
N GLY A 306 -4.06 -32.12 7.25
CA GLY A 306 -5.25 -31.88 6.43
C GLY A 306 -6.38 -32.85 6.75
N VAL A 307 -7.55 -32.60 6.15
CA VAL A 307 -8.78 -33.40 6.38
C VAL A 307 -8.59 -34.88 6.01
N ASN A 308 -7.68 -35.16 5.09
CA ASN A 308 -7.34 -36.52 4.64
C ASN A 308 -6.26 -37.20 5.49
N GLY A 309 -5.82 -36.59 6.60
CA GLY A 309 -4.77 -37.10 7.48
C GLY A 309 -3.34 -36.92 6.96
N ASN A 310 -3.16 -36.28 5.79
CA ASN A 310 -1.86 -35.98 5.23
C ASN A 310 -1.31 -34.66 5.79
N ILE A 311 0.02 -34.55 5.86
CA ILE A 311 0.68 -33.28 6.19
C ILE A 311 0.57 -32.33 4.99
N GLU A 312 0.07 -31.13 5.25
CA GLU A 312 -0.06 -30.05 4.29
C GLU A 312 0.76 -28.84 4.76
N ILE A 313 1.40 -28.17 3.80
CA ILE A 313 2.18 -26.96 4.07
C ILE A 313 1.32 -25.76 3.69
N VAL A 314 1.09 -24.87 4.65
CA VAL A 314 0.38 -23.61 4.43
C VAL A 314 1.38 -22.47 4.50
N TYR A 315 1.37 -21.66 3.44
CA TYR A 315 2.17 -20.44 3.38
C TYR A 315 1.30 -19.20 3.53
N PHE A 316 1.82 -18.17 4.19
CA PHE A 316 1.10 -16.92 4.39
C PHE A 316 2.04 -15.71 4.48
N GLU A 317 1.50 -14.51 4.23
CA GLU A 317 2.26 -13.27 4.35
C GLU A 317 2.35 -12.83 5.82
N ILE A 318 3.58 -12.66 6.32
CA ILE A 318 3.86 -12.02 7.59
C ILE A 318 4.10 -10.52 7.34
N LYS A 319 3.20 -9.67 7.84
CA LYS A 319 3.34 -8.21 7.68
C LYS A 319 4.54 -7.68 8.47
N GLN A 320 5.27 -6.72 7.88
CA GLN A 320 6.39 -6.02 8.55
C GLN A 320 6.01 -5.51 9.95
N THR A 321 4.81 -4.94 10.08
CA THR A 321 4.31 -4.41 11.34
C THR A 321 4.23 -5.42 12.48
N TYR A 322 4.01 -6.71 12.14
CA TYR A 322 3.97 -7.79 13.13
C TYR A 322 5.37 -8.26 13.50
N MET A 323 6.29 -8.35 12.54
CA MET A 323 7.71 -8.65 12.81
C MET A 323 8.33 -7.62 13.76
N ASP A 324 8.10 -6.33 13.48
CA ASP A 324 8.61 -5.23 14.31
C ASP A 324 8.04 -5.26 15.74
N GLN A 325 6.82 -5.77 15.92
CA GLN A 325 6.20 -5.94 17.23
C GLN A 325 6.73 -7.17 17.97
N TRP A 326 6.92 -8.28 17.26
CA TRP A 326 7.41 -9.54 17.81
C TRP A 326 8.83 -9.44 18.39
N ILE A 327 9.68 -8.59 17.79
CA ILE A 327 11.07 -8.39 18.23
C ILE A 327 11.18 -7.50 19.49
N LYS A 328 10.10 -6.82 19.89
CA LYS A 328 10.15 -5.91 21.05
C LYS A 328 10.51 -6.65 22.34
N PRO A 329 11.33 -6.04 23.23
CA PRO A 329 11.79 -6.69 24.46
C PRO A 329 10.65 -7.29 25.30
N GLN A 330 9.53 -6.57 25.41
CA GLN A 330 8.34 -6.98 26.15
C GLN A 330 7.81 -8.36 25.69
N ILE A 331 7.66 -8.56 24.38
CA ILE A 331 7.16 -9.82 23.82
C ILE A 331 8.24 -10.91 23.91
N ARG A 332 9.51 -10.55 23.73
CA ARG A 332 10.63 -11.48 23.84
C ARG A 332 10.76 -12.06 25.24
N ASP A 333 10.58 -11.25 26.28
CA ASP A 333 10.65 -11.69 27.66
C ASP A 333 9.39 -12.49 28.04
N PHE A 334 8.20 -12.06 27.61
CA PHE A 334 6.96 -12.85 27.75
C PHE A 334 7.08 -14.25 27.12
N LYS A 335 7.71 -14.36 25.95
CA LYS A 335 8.02 -15.65 25.30
C LYS A 335 8.95 -16.51 26.16
N LYS A 336 9.98 -15.94 26.79
CA LYS A 336 10.91 -16.71 27.64
C LYS A 336 10.19 -17.25 28.87
N ASP A 337 9.35 -16.44 29.50
CA ASP A 337 8.59 -16.83 30.68
C ASP A 337 7.63 -17.98 30.35
N PHE A 338 6.95 -17.90 29.20
CA PHE A 338 6.13 -18.99 28.68
C PHE A 338 6.92 -20.29 28.46
N LEU A 339 8.07 -20.21 27.77
CA LEU A 339 8.91 -21.40 27.52
C LEU A 339 9.41 -22.04 28.81
N TYR A 340 9.74 -21.25 29.83
CA TYR A 340 10.12 -21.75 31.14
C TYR A 340 8.95 -22.45 31.85
N ALA A 341 7.75 -21.85 31.81
CA ALA A 341 6.56 -22.44 32.41
C ALA A 341 6.18 -23.79 31.77
N VAL A 342 6.20 -23.87 30.43
CA VAL A 342 5.84 -25.12 29.71
C VAL A 342 6.88 -26.22 29.92
N SER A 343 8.17 -25.87 30.04
CA SER A 343 9.23 -26.87 30.25
C SER A 343 9.15 -27.56 31.61
N ASN A 344 8.51 -26.91 32.59
CA ASN A 344 8.35 -27.43 33.94
C ASN A 344 7.02 -28.19 34.15
N ASN A 345 6.11 -28.18 33.17
CA ASN A 345 4.82 -28.87 33.24
C ASN A 345 4.90 -30.26 32.59
N GLU A 346 4.53 -31.31 33.33
CA GLU A 346 4.67 -32.72 32.92
C GLU A 346 3.50 -33.26 32.06
N GLY A 347 2.38 -32.54 31.95
CA GLY A 347 1.21 -32.98 31.18
C GLY A 347 1.33 -32.73 29.68
N GLU A 348 1.36 -33.77 28.85
CA GLU A 348 1.51 -33.63 27.37
C GLU A 348 0.28 -33.01 26.69
N ASN A 349 -0.94 -33.32 27.14
CA ASN A 349 -2.17 -32.89 26.48
C ASN A 349 -2.49 -31.39 26.69
N GLU A 350 -2.02 -30.78 27.77
CA GLU A 350 -2.31 -29.36 28.08
C GLU A 350 -1.34 -28.40 27.37
N LYS A 351 -0.24 -28.89 26.81
CA LYS A 351 0.80 -28.04 26.17
C LYS A 351 0.26 -27.26 24.98
N ILE A 352 -0.66 -27.84 24.22
CA ILE A 352 -1.27 -27.19 23.06
C ILE A 352 -2.19 -26.07 23.53
N ASP A 353 -3.04 -26.33 24.54
CA ASP A 353 -3.96 -25.33 25.08
C ASP A 353 -3.21 -24.13 25.68
N PHE A 354 -2.16 -24.40 26.48
CA PHE A 354 -1.29 -23.34 27.00
C PHE A 354 -0.59 -22.54 25.89
N PHE A 355 -0.21 -23.19 24.79
CA PHE A 355 0.40 -22.52 23.64
C PHE A 355 -0.60 -21.61 22.93
N VAL A 356 -1.84 -22.06 22.73
CA VAL A 356 -2.92 -21.27 22.13
C VAL A 356 -3.22 -20.05 23.00
N ASP A 357 -3.36 -20.23 24.32
CA ASP A 357 -3.56 -19.15 25.27
C ASP A 357 -2.42 -18.10 25.22
N PHE A 358 -1.17 -18.57 25.11
CA PHE A 358 -0.02 -17.68 24.92
C PHE A 358 -0.12 -16.87 23.62
N CYS A 359 -0.54 -17.51 22.52
CA CYS A 359 -0.73 -16.83 21.24
C CYS A 359 -1.83 -15.76 21.32
N GLU A 360 -2.99 -16.06 21.89
CA GLU A 360 -4.09 -15.10 22.06
C GLU A 360 -3.68 -13.90 22.92
N ASN A 361 -3.02 -14.16 24.06
CA ASN A 361 -2.51 -13.13 24.95
C ASN A 361 -1.46 -12.25 24.26
N SER A 362 -0.57 -12.85 23.46
CA SER A 362 0.44 -12.11 22.69
C SER A 362 -0.20 -11.17 21.67
N ILE A 363 -1.24 -11.63 20.95
CA ILE A 363 -2.00 -10.80 20.01
C ILE A 363 -2.62 -9.60 20.74
N PHE A 364 -3.24 -9.82 21.89
CA PHE A 364 -3.84 -8.74 22.68
C PHE A 364 -2.79 -7.70 23.11
N GLN A 365 -1.65 -8.14 23.65
CA GLN A 365 -0.57 -7.24 24.07
C GLN A 365 0.01 -6.42 22.90
N MET A 366 0.20 -7.07 21.74
CA MET A 366 0.67 -6.43 20.51
C MET A 366 -0.28 -5.32 20.05
N GLN A 367 -1.58 -5.61 20.00
CA GLN A 367 -2.60 -4.63 19.62
C GLN A 367 -2.68 -3.47 20.60
N HIS A 368 -2.65 -3.75 21.90
CA HIS A 368 -2.68 -2.72 22.93
C HIS A 368 -1.45 -1.78 22.86
N THR A 369 -0.27 -2.37 22.72
CA THR A 369 1.00 -1.62 22.60
C THR A 369 1.02 -0.74 21.35
N SER A 370 0.53 -1.26 20.22
CA SER A 370 0.40 -0.47 18.98
C SER A 370 -0.54 0.73 19.15
N LYS A 371 -1.68 0.57 19.83
CA LYS A 371 -2.61 1.67 20.14
C LYS A 371 -1.94 2.74 21.02
N LEU A 372 -1.18 2.36 22.04
CA LEU A 372 -0.44 3.31 22.88
C LEU A 372 0.65 4.06 22.10
N TYR A 373 1.37 3.36 21.22
CA TYR A 373 2.44 3.95 20.43
C TYR A 373 1.91 4.98 19.42
N LYS A 374 0.78 4.68 18.75
CA LYS A 374 0.08 5.63 17.88
C LYS A 374 -0.32 6.90 18.63
N LYS A 375 -0.78 6.78 19.87
CA LYS A 375 -1.08 7.94 20.74
C LYS A 375 0.18 8.78 21.04
N LYS A 376 1.31 8.15 21.36
CA LYS A 376 2.60 8.85 21.59
C LYS A 376 3.11 9.59 20.34
N ILE A 377 3.04 8.97 19.16
CA ILE A 377 3.47 9.63 17.91
C ILE A 377 2.59 10.84 17.59
N LYS A 378 1.26 10.71 17.78
CA LYS A 378 0.33 11.83 17.59
C LYS A 378 0.71 12.99 18.52
N TYR A 379 0.96 12.72 19.80
CA TYR A 379 1.45 13.71 20.77
C TYR A 379 2.76 14.39 20.33
N GLN A 380 3.74 13.62 19.85
CA GLN A 380 5.02 14.17 19.40
C GLN A 380 4.87 15.09 18.18
N LYS A 381 4.01 14.72 17.22
CA LYS A 381 3.67 15.58 16.06
C LYS A 381 3.00 16.88 16.51
N PHE A 382 2.04 16.81 17.44
CA PHE A 382 1.42 18.01 18.00
C PHE A 382 2.42 18.91 18.72
N LYS A 383 3.33 18.33 19.52
CA LYS A 383 4.40 19.07 20.20
C LYS A 383 5.31 19.78 19.19
N ASN A 384 5.73 19.11 18.13
CA ASN A 384 6.59 19.69 17.11
C ASN A 384 5.89 20.80 16.31
N GLN A 385 4.61 20.64 15.97
CA GLN A 385 3.80 21.70 15.35
C GLN A 385 3.63 22.92 16.25
N ALA A 386 3.37 22.72 17.54
CA ALA A 386 3.27 23.80 18.51
C ALA A 386 4.59 24.58 18.62
N ILE A 387 5.72 23.87 18.71
CA ILE A 387 7.06 24.48 18.74
C ILE A 387 7.32 25.30 17.46
N SER A 388 7.06 24.73 16.29
CA SER A 388 7.23 25.42 15.00
C SER A 388 6.40 26.71 14.93
N THR A 389 5.16 26.67 15.41
CA THR A 389 4.26 27.83 15.40
C THR A 389 4.78 28.95 16.33
N VAL A 390 5.31 28.60 17.51
CA VAL A 390 5.93 29.56 18.44
C VAL A 390 7.18 30.20 17.83
N PHE A 391 8.04 29.42 17.17
CA PHE A 391 9.21 29.95 16.46
C PHE A 391 8.84 30.93 15.35
N ILE A 392 7.77 30.66 14.59
CA ILE A 392 7.26 31.57 13.55
C ILE A 392 6.78 32.90 14.16
N ILE A 393 6.06 32.84 15.29
CA ILE A 393 5.58 34.04 15.99
C ILE A 393 6.77 34.86 16.51
N LEU A 394 7.76 34.22 17.14
CA LEU A 394 8.97 34.89 17.63
C LEU A 394 9.77 35.52 16.49
N ALA A 395 9.95 34.83 15.36
CA ALA A 395 10.63 35.37 14.19
C ALA A 395 9.92 36.60 13.63
N ARG A 396 8.58 36.59 13.57
CA ARG A 396 7.78 37.76 13.15
C ARG A 396 7.90 38.94 14.12
N PHE A 397 7.94 38.69 15.43
CA PHE A 397 8.18 39.72 16.44
C PHE A 397 9.58 40.33 16.32
N MET A 398 10.61 39.49 16.10
CA MET A 398 11.99 39.95 15.90
C MET A 398 12.11 40.78 14.61
N LEU A 399 11.43 40.38 13.53
CA LEU A 399 11.38 41.14 12.28
C LEU A 399 10.72 42.51 12.48
N TYR A 400 9.59 42.55 13.21
CA TYR A 400 8.91 43.79 13.55
C TYR A 400 9.80 44.72 14.39
N TYR A 401 10.52 44.17 15.38
CA TYR A 401 11.44 44.93 16.21
C TYR A 401 12.63 45.47 15.40
N ALA A 402 13.20 44.67 14.50
CA ALA A 402 14.27 45.10 13.59
C ALA A 402 13.81 46.22 12.64
N LEU A 403 12.58 46.14 12.11
CA LEU A 403 11.98 47.20 11.30
C LEU A 403 11.73 48.46 12.12
N MET A 404 11.23 48.34 13.35
CA MET A 404 11.03 49.48 14.24
C MET A 404 12.35 50.19 14.58
N ILE A 405 13.45 49.45 14.84
CA ILE A 405 14.79 50.03 15.04
C ILE A 405 15.23 50.80 13.79
N LYS A 406 15.08 50.21 12.60
CA LYS A 406 15.46 50.83 11.32
C LYS A 406 14.69 52.12 11.03
N HIS A 407 13.46 52.24 11.55
CA HIS A 407 12.57 53.39 11.33
C HIS A 407 12.54 54.42 12.48
N THR A 408 13.36 54.27 13.53
CA THR A 408 13.51 55.33 14.56
C THR A 408 14.19 56.61 14.06
N HIS A 409 14.57 56.68 12.78
CA HIS A 409 15.20 57.84 12.17
C HIS A 409 14.38 58.66 11.17
N LEU A 410 13.14 58.32 10.78
CA LEU A 410 12.38 59.16 9.83
C LEU A 410 10.86 59.18 10.05
N SER A 411 10.26 60.23 9.49
CA SER A 411 8.99 60.92 9.79
C SER A 411 7.68 60.14 9.53
N ALA A 412 6.58 60.75 10.01
CA ALA A 412 5.21 60.25 10.08
C ALA A 412 4.50 59.92 8.73
N GLU A 413 5.10 60.24 7.58
CA GLU A 413 4.48 59.96 6.26
C GLU A 413 4.52 58.46 5.89
N TYR A 414 5.42 57.68 6.47
CA TYR A 414 5.56 56.25 6.17
C TYR A 414 4.59 55.33 6.93
N TYR A 415 3.94 55.82 8.00
CA TYR A 415 3.00 55.02 8.81
C TYR A 415 1.76 54.59 8.01
N ASN A 416 1.34 55.40 7.03
CA ASN A 416 0.19 55.09 6.19
C ASN A 416 0.45 54.01 5.13
N GLN A 417 1.71 53.80 4.75
CA GLN A 417 2.08 52.86 3.67
C GLN A 417 2.17 51.40 4.13
N TYR A 418 2.36 51.17 5.45
CA TYR A 418 2.59 49.83 6.02
C TYR A 418 1.48 49.35 6.97
N ARG A 419 0.32 50.01 6.97
CA ARG A 419 -0.89 49.62 7.73
C ARG A 419 -1.35 48.19 7.45
N HIS A 420 -0.94 47.61 6.32
CA HIS A 420 -1.28 46.25 5.88
C HIS A 420 -0.42 45.13 6.52
N TYR A 421 0.63 45.46 7.27
CA TYR A 421 1.41 44.49 8.05
C TYR A 421 0.96 44.42 9.53
N SER A 422 -0.26 44.87 9.83
CA SER A 422 -0.89 44.60 11.13
C SER A 422 -0.98 43.08 11.32
N ILE A 423 -0.56 42.59 12.48
CA ILE A 423 -0.85 41.21 12.91
C ILE A 423 -2.36 41.03 12.80
N ASP A 424 -2.79 40.20 11.86
CA ASP A 424 -4.19 39.93 11.63
C ASP A 424 -4.80 39.34 12.91
N TYR A 425 -5.81 40.02 13.47
CA TYR A 425 -6.52 39.58 14.67
C TYR A 425 -7.11 38.17 14.48
N GLY A 426 -7.44 37.79 13.23
CA GLY A 426 -7.86 36.44 12.87
C GLY A 426 -6.79 35.36 13.12
N SER A 427 -5.51 35.70 12.95
CA SER A 427 -4.39 34.78 13.24
C SER A 427 -4.22 34.52 14.74
N CYS A 428 -4.47 35.52 15.59
CA CYS A 428 -4.49 35.36 17.05
C CYS A 428 -5.75 34.63 17.55
N ILE A 429 -6.91 34.83 16.89
CA ILE A 429 -8.14 34.06 17.16
C ILE A 429 -7.95 32.59 16.76
N ASN A 430 -7.25 32.30 15.66
CA ASN A 430 -6.88 30.93 15.28
C ASN A 430 -5.89 30.29 16.26
N PHE A 431 -5.04 31.08 16.90
CA PHE A 431 -4.19 30.60 17.99
C PHE A 431 -5.00 30.29 19.26
N LYS A 432 -6.01 31.10 19.57
CA LYS A 432 -6.97 30.85 20.66
C LYS A 432 -7.85 29.64 20.37
N SER A 433 -8.31 29.44 19.13
CA SER A 433 -9.10 28.27 18.72
C SER A 433 -8.25 26.99 18.73
N MET A 434 -6.98 27.05 18.32
CA MET A 434 -6.03 25.93 18.48
C MET A 434 -5.80 25.54 19.95
N LEU A 435 -5.84 26.51 20.88
CA LEU A 435 -5.74 26.25 22.32
C LEU A 435 -7.09 25.87 22.95
N SER A 436 -8.23 26.26 22.38
CA SER A 436 -9.57 26.05 22.96
C SER A 436 -10.30 24.81 22.42
N PHE A 437 -9.78 24.14 21.40
CA PHE A 437 -10.40 22.92 20.87
C PHE A 437 -10.16 21.73 21.81
N GLU A 438 -11.20 21.36 22.58
CA GLU A 438 -11.67 20.05 23.12
C GLU A 438 -10.69 18.86 23.36
N SER A 439 -9.39 19.06 23.23
CA SER A 439 -8.32 18.07 23.34
C SER A 439 -7.50 18.26 24.63
N ILE A 440 -7.79 19.32 25.39
CA ILE A 440 -7.21 19.59 26.72
C ILE A 440 -8.09 18.99 27.83
N GLN A 441 -8.71 17.84 27.58
CA GLN A 441 -9.33 17.02 28.64
C GLN A 441 -8.38 15.94 29.17
N TYR A 442 -7.09 16.02 28.85
CA TYR A 442 -6.10 15.01 29.21
C TYR A 442 -5.11 15.51 30.28
N SER A 443 -5.43 15.14 31.52
CA SER A 443 -4.67 15.26 32.77
C SER A 443 -4.40 16.69 33.27
N GLU A 444 -5.22 17.14 34.22
CA GLU A 444 -5.11 18.42 34.93
C GLU A 444 -3.68 18.70 35.44
N ASN A 445 -2.94 17.67 35.85
CA ASN A 445 -1.57 17.79 36.36
C ASN A 445 -0.52 18.14 35.29
N LEU A 446 -0.72 17.74 34.03
CA LEU A 446 0.23 18.03 32.94
C LEU A 446 0.03 19.47 32.42
N THR A 447 -1.24 19.91 32.34
CA THR A 447 -1.60 21.31 32.09
C THR A 447 -1.00 22.25 33.14
N LYS A 448 -0.99 21.88 34.42
CA LYS A 448 -0.37 22.70 35.48
C LYS A 448 1.15 22.86 35.30
N LYS A 449 1.88 21.79 34.96
CA LYS A 449 3.35 21.84 34.77
C LYS A 449 3.76 22.58 33.50
N ILE A 450 3.02 22.41 32.41
CA ILE A 450 3.29 23.13 31.15
C ILE A 450 2.92 24.62 31.31
N LYS A 451 1.78 24.92 31.95
CA LYS A 451 1.43 26.32 32.29
C LYS A 451 2.47 26.96 33.19
N SER A 452 2.95 26.29 34.24
CA SER A 452 3.93 26.86 35.16
C SER A 452 5.29 27.15 34.51
N ALA A 453 5.78 26.25 33.65
CA ALA A 453 7.04 26.46 32.94
C ALA A 453 6.94 27.61 31.92
N PHE A 454 5.81 27.69 31.20
CA PHE A 454 5.54 28.76 30.24
C PHE A 454 5.34 30.12 30.91
N ILE A 455 4.70 30.16 32.09
CA ILE A 455 4.55 31.36 32.91
C ILE A 455 5.92 31.86 33.38
N VAL A 456 6.81 30.97 33.81
CA VAL A 456 8.16 31.35 34.28
C VAL A 456 8.98 31.95 33.14
N GLU A 457 9.02 31.33 31.96
CA GLU A 457 9.74 31.90 30.82
C GLU A 457 9.11 33.22 30.34
N PHE A 458 7.78 33.28 30.25
CA PHE A 458 7.07 34.50 29.87
C PHE A 458 7.36 35.65 30.85
N ILE A 459 7.37 35.40 32.16
CA ILE A 459 7.72 36.37 33.19
C ILE A 459 9.18 36.83 33.04
N ILE A 460 10.12 35.93 32.76
CA ILE A 460 11.54 36.29 32.55
C ILE A 460 11.70 37.22 31.34
N TYR A 461 11.04 36.89 30.22
CA TYR A 461 11.08 37.73 29.02
C TYR A 461 10.33 39.06 29.22
N PHE A 462 9.23 39.06 29.98
CA PHE A 462 8.48 40.25 30.35
C PHE A 462 9.30 41.20 31.26
N CYS A 463 9.99 40.67 32.27
CA CYS A 463 10.87 41.45 33.14
C CYS A 463 12.04 42.07 32.37
N ARG A 464 12.64 41.34 31.42
CA ARG A 464 13.68 41.87 30.53
C ARG A 464 13.15 42.98 29.63
N PHE A 465 11.94 42.82 29.09
CA PHE A 465 11.28 43.84 28.26
C PHE A 465 10.95 45.12 29.06
N ILE A 466 10.47 45.00 30.30
CA ILE A 466 10.24 46.15 31.18
C ILE A 466 11.55 46.86 31.53
N LEU A 467 12.62 46.12 31.85
CA LEU A 467 13.94 46.72 32.14
C LEU A 467 14.48 47.53 30.95
N ILE A 468 14.26 47.04 29.72
CA ILE A 468 14.62 47.75 28.49
C ILE A 468 13.77 49.02 28.32
N LEU A 469 12.46 48.95 28.58
CA LEU A 469 11.56 50.12 28.53
C LEU A 469 11.91 51.17 29.59
N VAL A 470 12.25 50.75 30.81
CA VAL A 470 12.68 51.65 31.90
C VAL A 470 14.01 52.33 31.55
N GLY A 471 14.96 51.60 30.95
CA GLY A 471 16.21 52.16 30.45
C GLY A 471 16.05 53.16 29.29
N ILE A 472 14.95 53.05 28.53
CA ILE A 472 14.59 54.00 27.45
C ILE A 472 13.87 55.23 28.03
N ALA A 473 13.04 55.06 29.07
CA ALA A 473 12.30 56.14 29.71
C ALA A 473 13.21 57.15 30.45
N THR A 474 14.33 56.70 31.01
CA THR A 474 15.31 57.58 31.67
C THR A 474 16.09 58.49 30.70
N ARG A 475 16.01 58.23 29.38
CA ARG A 475 16.78 58.98 28.37
C ARG A 475 16.01 60.03 27.57
N ASN A 476 14.67 60.10 27.62
CA ASN A 476 13.90 61.17 26.95
C ASN A 476 12.45 61.27 27.44
N PHE A 477 12.02 62.48 27.81
CA PHE A 477 10.75 62.80 28.48
C PHE A 477 9.48 62.67 27.60
N PHE A 478 9.60 62.30 26.31
CA PHE A 478 8.49 62.39 25.34
C PHE A 478 7.76 61.07 24.99
N LYS A 479 8.00 59.95 25.68
CA LYS A 479 7.42 58.63 25.33
C LYS A 479 6.42 58.05 26.35
N MET A 480 5.68 58.89 27.06
CA MET A 480 4.62 58.44 28.01
C MET A 480 3.40 57.81 27.33
N LYS A 481 3.03 58.20 26.10
CA LYS A 481 1.85 57.64 25.38
C LYS A 481 2.11 56.22 24.84
N ILE A 482 3.32 55.95 24.35
CA ILE A 482 3.72 54.62 23.84
C ILE A 482 3.89 53.64 25.01
N MET A 483 4.44 54.09 26.14
CA MET A 483 4.47 53.28 27.36
C MET A 483 3.06 52.93 27.85
N ARG A 484 2.13 53.90 27.89
CA ARG A 484 0.73 53.63 28.27
C ARG A 484 0.08 52.61 27.33
N LEU A 485 0.21 52.76 26.02
CA LEU A 485 -0.34 51.80 25.06
C LEU A 485 0.29 50.40 25.19
N GLY A 486 1.61 50.32 25.40
CA GLY A 486 2.30 49.05 25.63
C GLY A 486 1.89 48.37 26.93
N ILE A 487 1.77 49.13 28.02
CA ILE A 487 1.35 48.63 29.34
C ILE A 487 -0.14 48.23 29.30
N THR A 488 -1.02 49.01 28.68
CA THR A 488 -2.45 48.65 28.55
C THR A 488 -2.65 47.44 27.64
N PHE A 489 -1.88 47.31 26.56
CA PHE A 489 -1.92 46.10 25.72
C PHE A 489 -1.40 44.88 26.46
N LEU A 490 -0.32 45.00 27.24
CA LEU A 490 0.23 43.90 28.04
C LEU A 490 -0.68 43.50 29.20
N ILE A 491 -1.29 44.46 29.91
CA ILE A 491 -2.28 44.19 30.97
C ILE A 491 -3.51 43.51 30.39
N ASN A 492 -4.00 43.96 29.22
CA ASN A 492 -5.13 43.31 28.57
C ASN A 492 -4.77 41.91 28.05
N THR A 493 -3.54 41.69 27.56
CA THR A 493 -3.09 40.36 27.11
C THR A 493 -2.89 39.40 28.29
N PHE A 494 -2.45 39.90 29.45
CA PHE A 494 -2.29 39.12 30.68
C PHE A 494 -3.65 38.80 31.33
N LEU A 495 -4.58 39.75 31.36
CA LEU A 495 -5.97 39.55 31.81
C LEU A 495 -6.79 38.63 30.90
N LEU A 496 -6.42 38.52 29.61
CA LEU A 496 -7.01 37.57 28.67
C LEU A 496 -6.46 36.14 28.82
N TYR A 497 -5.39 35.94 29.61
CA TYR A 497 -4.68 34.67 29.77
C TYR A 497 -4.84 34.03 31.16
N ILE A 498 -5.18 34.82 32.20
CA ILE A 498 -5.81 34.34 33.44
C ILE A 498 -7.22 33.87 33.11
#